data_AF-A0A8S9ID11-F1
#
_entry.id   AF-A0A8S9ID11-F1
#
_cell.length_a   1.000
_cell.length_b   1.000
_cell.length_c   1.000
_cell.angle_alpha   90.00
_cell.angle_beta   90.00
_cell.angle_gamma   90.00
#
_symmetry.space_group_name_H-M   'P 1'
#
loop_
_entity.id
_entity.type
_entity.pdbx_description
1 polymer ?
#
loop_
_entity_poly.entity_id
_entity_poly.type
_entity_poly.pdbx_seq_one_letter_code
_entity_poly.pdbx_strand_id
1 'polypeptide(L)'
;MGKEKKTESYDNGSYNYKMFKCFNRKFKINEVQPTDDVRDAFCQFAVCCGGGGGDGDSSDGDASSGVMGAEQLCSFLDDHQGDSGTTVAEAQRLIDEVIRRRHHVTRFTRHGLDLDDFFNFLFYDDLNPPITPHVHQDMSAPLSHYFIYTGHNSYLTGNQLSSDCSEVPVIKALQRGVRVIELDLWPNSTGTDINVLHGRTLTTPVPLISCLKAIRDYAFSSSPYPVIITLEDHLTADLQAKVAEVPLYYLSL
;
A
#
# COMPACT_ATOMS: atom_id res chain seq x y z
N MET A 1 29.90 -23.35 -1.04
CA MET A 1 29.88 -21.89 -0.84
C MET A 1 30.86 -21.20 -1.76
N GLY A 2 30.42 -20.70 -2.91
CA GLY A 2 31.18 -19.75 -3.73
C GLY A 2 30.63 -18.35 -3.49
N LYS A 3 31.44 -17.41 -2.99
CA LYS A 3 31.03 -16.01 -2.83
C LYS A 3 30.98 -15.35 -4.21
N GLU A 4 29.82 -14.85 -4.60
CA GLU A 4 29.65 -14.00 -5.78
C GLU A 4 30.36 -12.66 -5.56
N LYS A 5 31.15 -12.24 -6.55
CA LYS A 5 31.75 -10.90 -6.58
C LYS A 5 31.00 -10.09 -7.63
N LYS A 6 30.23 -9.09 -7.15
CA LYS A 6 29.61 -8.06 -7.97
C LYS A 6 30.71 -7.04 -8.35
N THR A 7 30.97 -6.85 -9.63
CA THR A 7 31.73 -5.71 -10.14
C THR A 7 30.75 -4.85 -10.90
N GLU A 8 30.39 -3.71 -10.33
CA GLU A 8 29.53 -2.71 -10.97
C GLU A 8 30.38 -1.83 -11.88
N SER A 9 30.08 -1.83 -13.17
CA SER A 9 30.45 -0.74 -14.08
C SER A 9 29.16 -0.19 -14.66
N TYR A 10 28.85 1.07 -14.36
CA TYR A 10 27.75 1.79 -14.97
C TYR A 10 28.12 2.12 -16.41
N ASP A 11 27.64 1.28 -17.34
CA ASP A 11 27.54 1.61 -18.75
C ASP A 11 26.20 1.05 -19.26
N ASN A 12 25.48 1.87 -20.03
CA ASN A 12 24.04 1.78 -20.31
C ASN A 12 23.51 0.35 -20.52
N GLY A 13 22.57 -0.06 -19.64
CA GLY A 13 21.56 -1.09 -19.93
C GLY A 13 21.99 -2.55 -20.07
N SER A 14 23.23 -2.93 -19.75
CA SER A 14 23.64 -4.35 -19.80
C SER A 14 24.32 -4.82 -18.52
N TYR A 15 23.72 -5.82 -17.88
CA TYR A 15 24.33 -6.53 -16.75
C TYR A 15 25.07 -7.77 -17.27
N ASN A 16 26.35 -7.87 -16.94
CA ASN A 16 27.15 -9.07 -17.21
C ASN A 16 27.15 -9.96 -15.97
N TYR A 17 26.52 -11.13 -16.07
CA TYR A 17 26.60 -12.16 -15.03
C TYR A 17 27.56 -13.27 -15.45
N LYS A 18 28.47 -13.65 -14.55
CA LYS A 18 29.45 -14.71 -14.75
C LYS A 18 28.95 -15.99 -14.07
N MET A 19 28.33 -16.88 -14.83
CA MET A 19 27.87 -18.18 -14.32
C MET A 19 28.84 -19.27 -14.76
N PHE A 20 29.63 -19.75 -13.81
CA PHE A 20 30.80 -20.62 -14.01
C PHE A 20 31.88 -19.98 -14.91
N LYS A 21 33.15 -20.24 -14.62
CA LYS A 21 34.31 -19.46 -15.07
C LYS A 21 34.51 -19.29 -16.60
N CYS A 22 33.62 -19.80 -17.45
CA CYS A 22 33.78 -19.85 -18.91
C CYS A 22 32.59 -19.28 -19.71
N PHE A 23 31.49 -18.83 -19.08
CA PHE A 23 30.32 -18.32 -19.79
C PHE A 23 29.91 -16.93 -19.29
N ASN A 24 29.99 -15.92 -20.17
CA ASN A 24 29.41 -14.60 -19.95
C ASN A 24 28.05 -14.56 -20.67
N ARG A 25 26.95 -14.41 -19.93
CA ARG A 25 25.64 -14.07 -20.52
C ARG A 25 25.42 -12.57 -20.38
N LYS A 26 25.25 -11.89 -21.52
CA LYS A 26 24.77 -10.51 -21.57
C LYS A 26 23.26 -10.53 -21.61
N PHE A 27 22.63 -10.01 -20.57
CA PHE A 27 21.20 -9.67 -20.62
C PHE A 27 21.10 -8.23 -21.11
N LYS A 28 20.43 -8.04 -22.24
CA LYS A 28 20.03 -6.72 -22.73
C LYS A 28 18.63 -6.50 -22.16
N ILE A 29 18.52 -5.64 -21.15
CA ILE A 29 17.21 -5.16 -20.74
C ILE A 29 16.84 -4.12 -21.78
N ASN A 30 15.88 -4.45 -22.64
CA ASN A 30 15.25 -3.42 -23.47
C ASN A 30 14.46 -2.52 -22.51
N GLU A 31 14.55 -1.20 -22.69
CA GLU A 31 13.66 -0.28 -21.98
C GLU A 31 12.21 -0.71 -22.22
N VAL A 32 11.45 -0.81 -21.13
CA VAL A 32 10.05 -1.19 -21.19
C VAL A 32 9.35 -0.12 -22.01
N GLN A 33 8.83 -0.53 -23.16
CA GLN A 33 8.05 0.35 -24.02
C GLN A 33 6.58 0.28 -23.61
N PRO A 34 5.78 1.31 -23.92
CA PRO A 34 4.34 1.23 -23.79
C PRO A 34 3.81 -0.02 -24.50
N THR A 35 2.78 -0.65 -23.97
CA THR A 35 2.06 -1.75 -24.62
C THR A 35 1.00 -1.21 -25.58
N ASP A 36 0.41 -2.05 -26.41
CA ASP A 36 -0.56 -1.61 -27.43
C ASP A 36 -1.83 -1.03 -26.80
N ASP A 37 -2.30 -1.62 -25.70
CA ASP A 37 -3.41 -1.09 -24.89
C ASP A 37 -3.11 0.30 -24.32
N VAL A 38 -1.89 0.56 -23.86
CA VAL A 38 -1.48 1.91 -23.39
C VAL A 38 -1.43 2.90 -24.55
N ARG A 39 -0.91 2.48 -25.71
CA ARG A 39 -0.90 3.31 -26.92
C ARG A 39 -2.31 3.67 -27.35
N ASP A 40 -3.21 2.70 -27.38
CA ASP A 40 -4.60 2.89 -27.78
C ASP A 40 -5.33 3.82 -26.80
N ALA A 41 -5.14 3.62 -25.49
CA ALA A 41 -5.66 4.52 -24.48
C ALA A 41 -5.10 5.95 -24.64
N PHE A 42 -3.80 6.11 -24.87
CA PHE A 42 -3.23 7.44 -25.11
C PHE A 42 -3.83 8.10 -26.37
N CYS A 43 -3.89 7.38 -27.49
CA CYS A 43 -4.42 7.88 -28.75
C CYS A 43 -5.91 8.28 -28.67
N GLN A 44 -6.69 7.58 -27.86
CA GLN A 44 -8.11 7.88 -27.68
C GLN A 44 -8.33 9.28 -27.07
N PHE A 45 -7.43 9.72 -26.19
CA PHE A 45 -7.60 10.97 -25.44
C PHE A 45 -6.64 12.09 -25.90
N ALA A 46 -5.46 11.76 -26.43
CA ALA A 46 -4.47 12.76 -26.84
C ALA A 46 -4.91 13.53 -28.10
N VAL A 47 -4.51 14.81 -28.16
CA VAL A 47 -4.68 15.62 -29.38
C VAL A 47 -3.45 15.40 -30.26
N CYS A 48 -3.66 14.94 -31.50
CA CYS A 48 -2.59 14.88 -32.50
C CYS A 48 -2.14 16.31 -32.84
N CYS A 49 -0.84 16.59 -32.71
CA CYS A 49 -0.27 17.85 -33.17
C CYS A 49 -0.17 17.85 -34.72
N GLY A 50 -1.30 18.00 -35.41
CA GLY A 50 -1.37 18.01 -36.87
C GLY A 50 -2.74 18.41 -37.41
N GLY A 51 -2.98 19.71 -37.54
CA GLY A 51 -4.18 20.23 -38.19
C GLY A 51 -4.07 20.18 -39.72
N GLY A 52 -5.07 19.58 -40.38
CA GLY A 52 -5.29 19.71 -41.82
C GLY A 52 -6.22 18.62 -42.35
N GLY A 53 -7.50 18.97 -42.57
CA GLY A 53 -8.53 18.05 -43.04
C GLY A 53 -8.13 17.21 -44.25
N GLY A 54 -8.44 15.92 -44.18
CA GLY A 54 -8.33 14.98 -45.28
C GLY A 54 -9.10 13.72 -44.92
N ASP A 55 -10.17 13.47 -45.65
CA ASP A 55 -10.88 12.19 -45.63
C ASP A 55 -9.90 11.09 -46.06
N GLY A 56 -9.41 10.33 -45.10
CA GLY A 56 -8.38 9.32 -45.33
C GLY A 56 -8.36 8.30 -44.21
N ASP A 57 -8.88 7.12 -44.52
CA ASP A 57 -8.65 5.86 -43.80
C ASP A 57 -7.14 5.68 -43.60
N SER A 58 -6.66 5.88 -42.38
CA SER A 58 -5.25 5.77 -42.00
C SER A 58 -5.16 5.25 -40.58
N SER A 59 -5.18 3.92 -40.47
CA SER A 59 -5.04 3.16 -39.23
C SER A 59 -3.63 3.21 -38.60
N ASP A 60 -2.69 3.96 -39.18
CA ASP A 60 -1.29 4.00 -38.77
C ASP A 60 -0.83 5.43 -38.39
N GLY A 61 -1.68 6.17 -37.66
CA GLY A 61 -1.29 7.44 -37.06
C GLY A 61 -0.18 7.21 -36.04
N ASP A 62 0.96 7.89 -36.20
CA ASP A 62 2.08 7.83 -35.26
C ASP A 62 1.66 8.39 -33.90
N ALA A 63 1.26 7.48 -33.01
CA ALA A 63 0.89 7.72 -31.62
C ALA A 63 1.94 8.57 -30.86
N SER A 64 3.19 8.59 -31.34
CA SER A 64 4.27 9.35 -30.72
C SER A 64 4.18 10.86 -30.92
N SER A 65 3.28 11.35 -31.78
CA SER A 65 3.10 12.79 -32.07
C SER A 65 1.97 13.47 -31.29
N GLY A 66 1.18 12.70 -30.53
CA GLY A 66 0.08 13.21 -29.72
C GLY A 66 0.56 13.87 -28.41
N VAL A 67 -0.23 14.80 -27.90
CA VAL A 67 -0.05 15.39 -26.56
C VAL A 67 -1.37 15.35 -25.80
N MET A 68 -1.32 14.89 -24.55
CA MET A 68 -2.44 14.89 -23.62
C MET A 68 -2.32 16.12 -22.69
N GLY A 69 -3.16 17.13 -22.94
CA GLY A 69 -3.28 18.30 -22.06
C GLY A 69 -4.18 18.03 -20.85
N ALA A 70 -4.37 19.04 -19.99
CA ALA A 70 -5.13 18.87 -18.75
C ALA A 70 -6.59 18.45 -18.96
N GLU A 71 -7.26 18.96 -20.00
CA GLU A 71 -8.63 18.54 -20.34
C GLU A 71 -8.66 17.08 -20.78
N GLN A 72 -7.71 16.67 -21.62
CA GLN A 72 -7.62 15.30 -22.12
C GLN A 72 -7.28 14.30 -21.00
N LEU A 73 -6.35 14.68 -20.12
CA LEU A 73 -6.02 13.86 -18.95
C LEU A 73 -7.22 13.77 -18.00
N CYS A 74 -7.94 14.87 -17.77
CA CYS A 74 -9.16 14.88 -16.97
C CYS A 74 -10.22 13.91 -17.54
N SER A 75 -10.45 13.94 -18.86
CA SER A 75 -11.34 12.99 -19.52
C SER A 75 -10.84 11.55 -19.45
N PHE A 76 -9.53 11.30 -19.57
CA PHE A 76 -8.97 9.97 -19.39
C PHE A 76 -9.24 9.43 -17.98
N LEU A 77 -8.99 10.24 -16.95
CA LEU A 77 -9.21 9.84 -15.56
C LEU A 77 -10.69 9.54 -15.29
N ASP A 78 -11.61 10.35 -15.82
CA ASP A 78 -13.06 10.12 -15.66
C ASP A 78 -13.56 8.95 -16.52
N ASP A 79 -13.46 9.07 -17.85
CA ASP A 79 -14.11 8.15 -18.80
C ASP A 79 -13.45 6.77 -18.86
N HIS A 80 -12.12 6.69 -18.66
CA HIS A 80 -11.37 5.45 -18.76
C HIS A 80 -11.06 4.82 -17.40
N GLN A 81 -10.74 5.62 -16.39
CA GLN A 81 -10.39 5.11 -15.05
C GLN A 81 -11.53 5.20 -14.02
N GLY A 82 -12.63 5.91 -14.33
CA GLY A 82 -13.77 6.05 -13.42
C GLY A 82 -13.52 7.03 -12.27
N ASP A 83 -12.53 7.92 -12.38
CA ASP A 83 -12.24 8.97 -11.39
C ASP A 83 -13.00 10.26 -11.71
N SER A 84 -14.33 10.21 -11.59
CA SER A 84 -15.26 11.31 -11.90
C SER A 84 -15.17 12.53 -10.98
N GLY A 85 -14.20 12.56 -10.06
CA GLY A 85 -13.97 13.67 -9.13
C GLY A 85 -12.84 14.61 -9.55
N THR A 86 -11.95 14.18 -10.46
CA THR A 86 -10.77 14.96 -10.83
C THR A 86 -11.15 16.18 -11.65
N THR A 87 -10.69 17.36 -11.20
CA THR A 87 -10.88 18.61 -11.93
C THR A 87 -9.76 18.85 -12.95
N VAL A 88 -10.02 19.65 -13.99
CA VAL A 88 -8.98 20.07 -14.95
C VAL A 88 -7.79 20.75 -14.26
N ALA A 89 -8.02 21.49 -13.17
CA ALA A 89 -6.96 22.12 -12.40
C ALA A 89 -6.08 21.10 -11.65
N GLU A 90 -6.65 20.00 -11.18
CA GLU A 90 -5.91 18.88 -10.57
C GLU A 90 -5.15 18.09 -11.64
N ALA A 91 -5.79 17.78 -12.77
CA ALA A 91 -5.13 17.16 -13.91
C ALA A 91 -3.90 17.97 -14.36
N GLN A 92 -4.00 19.31 -14.41
CA GLN A 92 -2.84 20.16 -14.72
C GLN A 92 -1.71 20.01 -13.69
N ARG A 93 -2.02 19.92 -12.39
CA ARG A 93 -0.99 19.70 -11.35
C ARG A 93 -0.30 18.33 -11.51
N LEU A 94 -1.05 17.30 -11.88
CA LEU A 94 -0.48 15.97 -12.16
C LEU A 94 0.48 16.04 -13.34
N ILE A 95 0.10 16.72 -14.42
CA ILE A 95 0.96 16.95 -15.59
C ILE A 95 2.25 17.68 -15.16
N ASP A 96 2.12 18.79 -14.45
CA ASP A 96 3.26 19.59 -14.01
C ASP A 96 4.23 18.76 -13.15
N GLU A 97 3.71 17.88 -12.30
CA GLU A 97 4.49 17.01 -11.44
C GLU A 97 5.23 15.91 -12.23
N VAL A 98 4.58 15.28 -13.22
CA VAL A 98 5.23 14.33 -14.14
C VAL A 98 6.34 15.03 -14.92
N ILE A 99 6.06 16.19 -15.51
CA ILE A 99 7.03 16.98 -16.27
C ILE A 99 8.20 17.42 -15.38
N ARG A 100 7.94 17.81 -14.13
CA ARG A 100 8.99 18.17 -13.16
C ARG A 100 9.91 16.99 -12.83
N ARG A 101 9.37 15.77 -12.72
CA ARG A 101 10.13 14.54 -12.44
C ARG A 101 10.97 14.09 -13.64
N ARG A 102 10.44 14.24 -14.86
CA ARG A 102 11.05 13.67 -16.08
C ARG A 102 11.90 14.66 -16.88
N HIS A 103 11.52 15.93 -16.90
CA HIS A 103 12.06 16.93 -17.83
C HIS A 103 12.69 18.12 -17.11
N HIS A 104 13.89 17.95 -16.56
CA HIS A 104 14.57 19.03 -15.82
C HIS A 104 14.83 20.30 -16.65
N VAL A 105 15.09 20.16 -17.96
CA VAL A 105 15.50 21.26 -18.84
C VAL A 105 14.32 21.88 -19.59
N THR A 106 13.40 21.05 -20.10
CA THR A 106 12.29 21.46 -20.98
C THR A 106 10.95 21.62 -20.26
N ARG A 107 10.92 21.55 -18.92
CA ARG A 107 9.68 21.69 -18.12
C ARG A 107 8.89 22.97 -18.38
N PHE A 108 9.53 24.05 -18.79
CA PHE A 108 8.87 25.34 -19.02
C PHE A 108 8.23 25.44 -20.41
N THR A 109 8.52 24.50 -21.31
CA THR A 109 8.00 24.48 -22.68
C THR A 109 7.06 23.31 -22.93
N ARG A 110 6.92 22.40 -21.96
CA ARG A 110 6.01 21.25 -22.02
C ARG A 110 4.75 21.57 -21.22
N HIS A 111 3.59 21.44 -21.86
CA HIS A 111 2.27 21.76 -21.28
C HIS A 111 1.30 20.57 -21.31
N GLY A 112 1.81 19.36 -21.60
CA GLY A 112 1.04 18.13 -21.68
C GLY A 112 1.96 16.92 -21.72
N LEU A 113 1.37 15.73 -21.58
CA LEU A 113 2.08 14.45 -21.59
C LEU A 113 2.19 13.94 -23.03
N ASP A 114 3.40 13.59 -23.47
CA ASP A 114 3.56 12.71 -24.62
C ASP A 114 3.31 11.24 -24.20
N LEU A 115 3.36 10.31 -25.15
CA LEU A 115 3.10 8.90 -24.88
C LEU A 115 4.05 8.31 -23.82
N ASP A 116 5.31 8.74 -23.79
CA ASP A 116 6.28 8.27 -22.80
C ASP A 116 5.98 8.84 -21.41
N ASP A 117 5.66 10.13 -21.33
CA ASP A 117 5.25 10.78 -20.09
C ASP A 117 3.96 10.15 -19.52
N PHE A 118 2.97 9.87 -20.38
CA PHE A 118 1.74 9.18 -20.00
C PHE A 118 2.02 7.75 -19.52
N PHE A 119 2.83 6.98 -20.24
CA PHE A 119 3.19 5.63 -19.83
C PHE A 119 3.85 5.60 -18.45
N ASN A 120 4.73 6.55 -18.15
CA ASN A 120 5.36 6.65 -16.82
C ASN A 120 4.38 7.14 -15.74
N PHE A 121 3.47 8.05 -16.09
CA PHE A 121 2.41 8.50 -15.19
C PHE A 121 1.59 7.32 -14.64
N LEU A 122 1.29 6.31 -15.48
CA LEU A 122 0.54 5.13 -15.06
C LEU A 122 1.18 4.34 -13.90
N PHE A 123 2.50 4.46 -13.70
CA PHE A 123 3.24 3.77 -12.64
C PHE A 123 3.55 4.64 -11.41
N TYR A 124 3.21 5.93 -11.42
CA TYR A 124 3.37 6.77 -10.24
C TYR A 124 2.20 6.52 -9.29
N ASP A 125 2.41 5.64 -8.31
CA ASP A 125 1.41 5.26 -7.30
C ASP A 125 0.92 6.43 -6.45
N ASP A 126 1.70 7.51 -6.35
CA ASP A 126 1.33 8.74 -5.67
C ASP A 126 0.55 9.74 -6.54
N LEU A 127 0.62 9.62 -7.87
CA LEU A 127 -0.09 10.49 -8.82
C LEU A 127 -1.28 9.81 -9.50
N ASN A 128 -1.20 8.50 -9.70
CA ASN A 128 -2.21 7.63 -10.31
C ASN A 128 -2.36 6.35 -9.45
N PRO A 129 -2.88 6.47 -8.21
CA PRO A 129 -3.03 5.33 -7.34
C PRO A 129 -4.05 4.33 -7.93
N PRO A 130 -3.79 3.02 -7.89
CA PRO A 130 -4.72 2.01 -8.42
C PRO A 130 -6.03 1.93 -7.63
N ILE A 131 -6.04 2.45 -6.40
CA ILE A 131 -7.20 2.50 -5.51
C ILE A 131 -7.21 3.86 -4.84
N THR A 132 -8.35 4.55 -4.85
CA THR A 132 -8.52 5.81 -4.11
C THR A 132 -8.23 5.60 -2.61
N PRO A 133 -7.43 6.46 -1.97
CA PRO A 133 -7.06 6.30 -0.55
C PRO A 133 -8.21 6.59 0.42
N HIS A 134 -9.39 6.95 -0.09
CA HIS A 134 -10.57 7.28 0.70
C HIS A 134 -11.61 6.17 0.68
N VAL A 135 -12.37 6.09 1.77
CA VAL A 135 -13.47 5.15 1.88
C VAL A 135 -14.60 5.57 0.94
N HIS A 136 -14.94 4.70 -0.01
CA HIS A 136 -15.97 4.92 -1.02
C HIS A 136 -17.10 3.89 -0.95
N GLN A 137 -16.96 2.87 -0.11
CA GLN A 137 -17.96 1.80 0.07
C GLN A 137 -19.05 2.25 1.04
N ASP A 138 -20.23 1.62 0.96
CA ASP A 138 -21.26 1.77 1.99
C ASP A 138 -20.74 1.21 3.31
N MET A 139 -20.59 2.07 4.33
CA MET A 139 -20.12 1.73 5.67
C MET A 139 -21.25 1.65 6.71
N SER A 140 -22.50 1.58 6.25
CA SER A 140 -23.70 1.48 7.10
C SER A 140 -24.34 0.08 7.12
N ALA A 141 -23.84 -0.86 6.31
CA ALA A 141 -24.34 -2.23 6.28
C ALA A 141 -23.95 -3.00 7.56
N PRO A 142 -24.57 -4.15 7.85
CA PRO A 142 -24.18 -4.99 8.98
C PRO A 142 -22.72 -5.44 8.91
N LEU A 143 -22.05 -5.56 10.07
CA LEU A 143 -20.63 -5.91 10.18
C LEU A 143 -20.26 -7.20 9.41
N SER A 144 -21.18 -8.16 9.32
CA SER A 144 -20.98 -9.44 8.62
C SER A 144 -20.85 -9.31 7.09
N HIS A 145 -21.07 -8.12 6.51
CA HIS A 145 -20.92 -7.87 5.08
C HIS A 145 -19.49 -7.44 4.69
N TYR A 146 -18.61 -7.20 5.67
CA TYR A 146 -17.27 -6.69 5.44
C TYR A 146 -16.21 -7.75 5.70
N PHE A 147 -15.17 -7.76 4.87
CA PHE A 147 -13.91 -8.39 5.25
C PHE A 147 -13.20 -7.50 6.28
N ILE A 148 -12.77 -8.10 7.38
CA ILE A 148 -12.11 -7.39 8.47
C ILE A 148 -10.64 -7.80 8.50
N TYR A 149 -9.72 -6.84 8.52
CA TYR A 149 -8.29 -7.13 8.62
C TYR A 149 -7.96 -7.59 10.05
N THR A 150 -7.62 -8.87 10.23
CA THR A 150 -7.44 -9.51 11.54
C THR A 150 -5.97 -9.79 11.86
N GLY A 151 -5.59 -9.64 13.13
CA GLY A 151 -4.34 -10.18 13.70
C GLY A 151 -4.62 -11.47 14.47
N HIS A 152 -3.64 -12.38 14.50
CA HIS A 152 -3.68 -13.61 15.29
C HIS A 152 -2.47 -13.65 16.21
N ASN A 153 -2.67 -13.99 17.49
CA ASN A 153 -1.66 -13.90 18.55
C ASN A 153 -0.88 -12.58 18.48
N SER A 154 -1.64 -11.48 18.50
CA SER A 154 -1.16 -10.13 18.13
C SER A 154 -0.10 -9.56 19.08
N TYR A 155 0.15 -10.24 20.20
CA TYR A 155 1.12 -9.90 21.22
C TYR A 155 2.50 -10.55 21.01
N LEU A 156 2.63 -11.54 20.11
CA LEU A 156 3.90 -12.23 19.86
C LEU A 156 4.89 -11.35 19.09
N THR A 157 6.14 -11.29 19.58
CA THR A 157 7.23 -10.55 18.91
C THR A 157 7.93 -11.37 17.82
N GLY A 158 7.67 -12.68 17.76
CA GLY A 158 8.27 -13.57 16.78
C GLY A 158 7.52 -14.91 16.65
N ASN A 159 8.18 -16.01 16.99
CA ASN A 159 7.65 -17.36 16.80
C ASN A 159 6.64 -17.78 17.89
N GLN A 160 5.82 -18.78 17.57
CA GLN A 160 4.74 -19.30 18.42
C GLN A 160 5.22 -20.08 19.66
N LEU A 161 6.50 -20.44 19.79
CA LEU A 161 6.95 -21.39 20.82
C LEU A 161 7.83 -20.75 21.91
N SER A 162 8.62 -19.74 21.58
CA SER A 162 9.67 -19.22 22.47
C SER A 162 9.95 -17.74 22.34
N SER A 163 9.22 -17.00 21.50
CA SER A 163 9.42 -15.55 21.40
C SER A 163 8.80 -14.80 22.58
N ASP A 164 9.22 -13.56 22.79
CA ASP A 164 8.66 -12.72 23.84
C ASP A 164 7.26 -12.20 23.44
N CYS A 165 6.44 -11.90 24.43
CA CYS A 165 5.19 -11.17 24.24
C CYS A 165 5.40 -9.69 24.56
N SER A 166 4.74 -8.79 23.82
CA SER A 166 4.76 -7.36 24.05
C SER A 166 3.52 -6.69 23.45
N GLU A 167 3.24 -5.49 23.90
CA GLU A 167 2.32 -4.53 23.29
C GLU A 167 2.85 -3.95 21.96
N VAL A 168 4.15 -4.01 21.68
CA VAL A 168 4.74 -3.40 20.46
C VAL A 168 4.17 -4.00 19.15
N PRO A 169 4.02 -5.32 18.99
CA PRO A 169 3.36 -5.89 17.82
C PRO A 169 1.89 -5.48 17.71
N VAL A 170 1.17 -5.30 18.83
CA VAL A 170 -0.20 -4.76 18.86
C VAL A 170 -0.25 -3.34 18.31
N ILE A 171 0.66 -2.46 18.75
CA ILE A 171 0.78 -1.08 18.25
C ILE A 171 1.01 -1.09 16.73
N LYS A 172 1.97 -1.90 16.26
CA LYS A 172 2.30 -2.00 14.83
C LYS A 172 1.13 -2.54 14.00
N ALA A 173 0.38 -3.50 14.54
CA ALA A 173 -0.81 -4.04 13.88
C ALA A 173 -1.88 -2.95 13.70
N LEU A 174 -2.18 -2.18 14.76
CA LEU A 174 -3.15 -1.08 14.72
C LEU A 174 -2.71 0.03 13.74
N GLN A 175 -1.43 0.42 13.76
CA GLN A 175 -0.88 1.40 12.82
C GLN A 175 -0.97 0.95 11.35
N ARG A 176 -0.92 -0.36 11.09
CA ARG A 176 -1.10 -0.96 9.75
C ARG A 176 -2.57 -1.15 9.35
N GLY A 177 -3.52 -0.78 10.21
CA GLY A 177 -4.96 -0.88 9.92
C GLY A 177 -5.63 -2.17 10.37
N VAL A 178 -4.95 -3.08 11.09
CA VAL A 178 -5.59 -4.28 11.66
C VAL A 178 -6.72 -3.88 12.62
N ARG A 179 -7.91 -4.46 12.47
CA ARG A 179 -9.13 -4.15 13.23
C ARG A 179 -9.53 -5.24 14.23
N VAL A 180 -8.90 -6.42 14.21
CA VAL A 180 -9.10 -7.46 15.22
C VAL A 180 -7.78 -7.75 15.92
N ILE A 181 -7.75 -7.58 17.25
CA ILE A 181 -6.58 -7.84 18.10
C ILE A 181 -6.92 -8.98 19.05
N GLU A 182 -6.12 -10.03 18.99
CA GLU A 182 -6.23 -11.21 19.85
C GLU A 182 -5.31 -11.11 21.07
N LEU A 183 -5.85 -11.41 22.25
CA LEU A 183 -5.14 -11.46 23.54
C LEU A 183 -5.49 -12.74 24.30
N ASP A 184 -4.48 -13.55 24.58
CA ASP A 184 -4.64 -14.81 25.32
C ASP A 184 -4.40 -14.57 26.80
N LEU A 185 -5.45 -14.63 27.61
CA LEU A 185 -5.43 -14.23 29.00
C LEU A 185 -5.09 -15.41 29.91
N TRP A 186 -4.05 -15.23 30.72
CA TRP A 186 -3.63 -16.22 31.71
C TRP A 186 -3.36 -15.56 33.07
N PRO A 187 -3.58 -16.29 34.18
CA PRO A 187 -3.11 -15.85 35.48
C PRO A 187 -1.58 -15.69 35.47
N ASN A 188 -1.08 -14.66 36.13
CA ASN A 188 0.34 -14.53 36.41
C ASN A 188 0.83 -15.64 37.37
N SER A 189 2.15 -15.74 37.60
CA SER A 189 2.74 -16.80 38.43
C SER A 189 2.24 -16.85 39.87
N THR A 190 1.73 -15.73 40.40
CA THR A 190 1.14 -15.63 41.75
C THR A 190 -0.38 -15.85 41.76
N GLY A 191 -1.03 -15.93 40.60
CA GLY A 191 -2.48 -16.06 40.47
C GLY A 191 -3.28 -14.81 40.88
N THR A 192 -2.62 -13.65 40.98
CA THR A 192 -3.23 -12.40 41.49
C THR A 192 -3.42 -11.32 40.41
N ASP A 193 -2.84 -11.54 39.22
CA ASP A 193 -2.95 -10.62 38.09
C ASP A 193 -3.02 -11.34 36.75
N ILE A 194 -3.26 -10.58 35.67
CA ILE A 194 -3.45 -11.12 34.31
C ILE A 194 -2.27 -10.78 33.40
N ASN A 195 -1.74 -11.81 32.76
CA ASN A 195 -0.76 -11.72 31.68
C ASN A 195 -1.38 -12.15 30.35
N VAL A 196 -0.75 -11.68 29.27
CA VAL A 196 -0.98 -12.11 27.90
C VAL A 196 0.23 -12.92 27.45
N LEU A 197 -0.01 -14.17 27.01
CA LEU A 197 1.01 -15.07 26.47
C LEU A 197 0.39 -16.25 25.72
N HIS A 198 1.20 -16.92 24.90
CA HIS A 198 0.77 -18.15 24.26
C HIS A 198 0.92 -19.33 25.24
N GLY A 199 -0.21 -19.84 25.69
CA GLY A 199 -0.29 -20.87 26.72
C GLY A 199 0.49 -22.15 26.39
N ARG A 200 1.05 -22.79 27.43
CA ARG A 200 1.79 -24.06 27.31
C ARG A 200 3.03 -23.98 26.40
N THR A 201 3.59 -22.79 26.22
CA THR A 201 4.83 -22.56 25.48
C THR A 201 5.90 -21.88 26.34
N LEU A 202 7.06 -21.56 25.76
CA LEU A 202 8.16 -20.85 26.41
C LEU A 202 8.14 -19.34 26.14
N THR A 203 7.02 -18.79 25.64
CA THR A 203 6.91 -17.35 25.40
C THR A 203 6.93 -16.58 26.71
N THR A 204 7.69 -15.48 26.79
CA THR A 204 7.68 -14.63 27.99
C THR A 204 6.44 -13.73 27.99
N PRO A 205 5.74 -13.58 29.13
CA PRO A 205 4.45 -12.89 29.18
C PRO A 205 4.57 -11.36 29.17
N VAL A 206 3.50 -10.68 28.75
CA VAL A 206 3.31 -9.23 28.93
C VAL A 206 2.08 -8.95 29.80
N PRO A 207 2.07 -7.96 30.71
CA PRO A 207 0.87 -7.62 31.48
C PRO A 207 -0.29 -7.19 30.58
N LEU A 208 -1.52 -7.65 30.86
CA LEU A 208 -2.71 -7.27 30.09
C LEU A 208 -2.88 -5.75 29.97
N ILE A 209 -2.61 -5.02 31.05
CA ILE A 209 -2.74 -3.55 31.09
C ILE A 209 -1.83 -2.86 30.06
N SER A 210 -0.66 -3.42 29.74
CA SER A 210 0.22 -2.86 28.72
C SER A 210 -0.42 -2.96 27.33
N CYS A 211 -1.00 -4.12 27.00
CA CYS A 211 -1.72 -4.31 25.75
C CYS A 211 -2.97 -3.42 25.66
N LEU A 212 -3.76 -3.30 26.71
CA LEU A 212 -4.97 -2.47 26.70
C LEU A 212 -4.67 -0.98 26.56
N LYS A 213 -3.60 -0.47 27.19
CA LYS A 213 -3.14 0.91 27.00
C LYS A 213 -2.69 1.16 25.55
N ALA A 214 -1.93 0.24 24.97
CA ALA A 214 -1.56 0.31 23.57
C ALA A 214 -2.80 0.29 22.65
N ILE A 215 -3.80 -0.55 22.94
CA ILE A 215 -5.04 -0.55 22.16
C ILE A 215 -5.76 0.80 22.29
N ARG A 216 -5.94 1.33 23.51
CA ARG A 216 -6.54 2.65 23.72
C ARG A 216 -5.87 3.74 22.90
N ASP A 217 -4.53 3.82 22.96
CA ASP A 217 -3.78 4.92 22.37
C ASP A 217 -3.70 4.84 20.83
N TYR A 218 -3.83 3.64 20.25
CA TYR A 218 -3.62 3.41 18.81
C TYR A 218 -4.84 2.87 18.07
N ALA A 219 -5.95 2.55 18.74
CA ALA A 219 -7.15 1.93 18.15
C ALA A 219 -7.62 2.67 16.90
N PHE A 220 -7.58 4.00 16.91
CA PHE A 220 -8.09 4.83 15.81
C PHE A 220 -6.99 5.62 15.07
N SER A 221 -5.72 5.26 15.27
CA SER A 221 -4.58 5.98 14.67
C SER A 221 -4.52 5.89 13.15
N SER A 222 -5.04 4.80 12.57
CA SER A 222 -5.02 4.53 11.12
C SER A 222 -6.42 4.46 10.49
N SER A 223 -7.48 4.35 11.29
CA SER A 223 -8.85 4.12 10.82
C SER A 223 -9.86 4.54 11.89
N PRO A 224 -10.99 5.20 11.53
CA PRO A 224 -12.05 5.53 12.47
C PRO A 224 -12.99 4.35 12.79
N TYR A 225 -12.85 3.23 12.09
CA TYR A 225 -13.73 2.07 12.22
C TYR A 225 -13.42 1.23 13.47
N PRO A 226 -14.41 0.49 14.00
CA PRO A 226 -14.29 -0.22 15.26
C PRO A 226 -13.11 -1.20 15.30
N VAL A 227 -12.53 -1.32 16.50
CA VAL A 227 -11.59 -2.39 16.84
C VAL A 227 -12.33 -3.46 17.64
N ILE A 228 -12.14 -4.71 17.25
CA ILE A 228 -12.64 -5.89 17.96
C ILE A 228 -11.47 -6.49 18.74
N ILE A 229 -11.67 -6.73 20.03
CA ILE A 229 -10.70 -7.43 20.87
C ILE A 229 -11.24 -8.83 21.11
N THR A 230 -10.51 -9.85 20.67
CA THR A 230 -10.81 -11.24 20.99
C THR A 230 -10.00 -11.66 22.21
N LEU A 231 -10.67 -12.20 23.21
CA LEU A 231 -10.05 -12.65 24.46
C LEU A 231 -10.11 -14.18 24.51
N GLU A 232 -8.96 -14.84 24.47
CA GLU A 232 -8.85 -16.28 24.75
C GLU A 232 -8.68 -16.45 26.27
N ASP A 233 -9.75 -16.81 26.96
CA ASP A 233 -9.84 -16.73 28.41
C ASP A 233 -9.47 -18.04 29.13
N HIS A 234 -8.36 -18.01 29.89
CA HIS A 234 -7.92 -19.11 30.78
C HIS A 234 -7.91 -18.69 32.26
N LEU A 235 -8.69 -17.68 32.62
CA LEU A 235 -8.68 -17.07 33.95
C LEU A 235 -9.61 -17.80 34.93
N THR A 236 -9.37 -17.58 36.23
CA THR A 236 -10.33 -17.91 37.29
C THR A 236 -11.44 -16.88 37.36
N ALA A 237 -12.57 -17.21 37.99
CA ALA A 237 -13.72 -16.28 38.11
C ALA A 237 -13.34 -14.92 38.73
N ASP A 238 -12.47 -14.89 39.74
CA ASP A 238 -12.01 -13.65 40.37
C ASP A 238 -11.19 -12.78 39.40
N LEU A 239 -10.37 -13.40 38.57
CA LEU A 239 -9.58 -12.71 37.55
C LEU A 239 -10.44 -12.28 36.35
N GLN A 240 -11.45 -13.06 35.97
CA GLN A 240 -12.45 -12.65 34.98
C GLN A 240 -13.22 -11.40 35.44
N ALA A 241 -13.64 -11.37 36.71
CA ALA A 241 -14.27 -10.19 37.30
C ALA A 241 -13.34 -8.97 37.24
N LYS A 242 -12.06 -9.16 37.57
CA LYS A 242 -11.04 -8.11 37.43
C LYS A 242 -10.96 -7.61 36.00
N VAL A 243 -10.87 -8.49 34.99
CA VAL A 243 -10.84 -8.12 33.56
C VAL A 243 -12.09 -7.34 33.15
N ALA A 244 -13.28 -7.73 33.60
CA ALA A 244 -14.52 -7.03 33.28
C ALA A 244 -14.55 -5.58 33.80
N GLU A 245 -13.84 -5.29 34.89
CA GLU A 245 -13.72 -3.93 35.45
C GLU A 245 -12.68 -3.06 34.72
N VAL A 246 -11.64 -3.65 34.12
CA VAL A 246 -10.54 -2.92 33.47
C VAL A 246 -11.00 -1.99 32.33
N PRO A 247 -11.89 -2.39 31.40
CA PRO A 247 -12.35 -1.53 30.32
C PRO A 247 -12.92 -0.17 30.77
N LEU A 248 -13.58 -0.12 31.92
CA LEU A 248 -14.18 1.11 32.47
C LEU A 248 -13.13 2.19 32.79
N TYR A 249 -11.89 1.79 33.07
CA TYR A 249 -10.81 2.70 33.45
C TYR A 249 -9.81 2.98 32.33
N TYR A 250 -9.64 2.04 31.40
CA TYR A 250 -8.56 2.08 30.41
C TYR A 250 -9.03 2.12 28.96
N LEU A 251 -10.30 1.84 28.65
CA LEU A 251 -10.83 1.87 27.28
C LEU A 251 -11.94 2.91 27.09
N SER A 252 -12.19 3.78 28.07
CA SER A 252 -13.00 4.98 27.86
C SER A 252 -12.23 5.93 26.93
N LEU A 253 -12.71 6.03 25.69
CA LEU A 253 -12.19 6.92 24.64
C LEU A 253 -12.92 8.27 24.68
#